data_AF-R6XJ22-F1
#
_entry.id   AF-R6XJ22-F1
#
_cell.length_a   1.000
_cell.length_b   1.000
_cell.length_c   1.000
_cell.angle_alpha   90.00
_cell.angle_beta   90.00
_cell.angle_gamma   90.00
#
_symmetry.space_group_name_H-M   'P 1'
#
loop_
_entity.id
_entity.type
_entity.pdbx_description
1 polymer ?
#
loop_
_entity_poly.entity_id
_entity_poly.type
_entity_poly.pdbx_seq_one_letter_code
_entity_poly.pdbx_strand_id
1 'polypeptide(L)'
;METEHLKDVDELQSYLVNRITRFLESRGRHAIGWDEILDGGLAEGAAVMSWRGTQGGITAASMGHDVIMSPGDYCYFDSSQDAPFSQPKSFSGYRPLEQVYSFEPTDGIADEYVRHLLGLQANLWSEFVPTGEYMEYLLYPRAFAIAEIGWSPAGSKDYPRFRENAVRLAECLRSKGYNAFDLRNEIGPRPESLVPLEHLAAGARIAYNGRKYSAGYPAGGDNALVDGLRGGWFYKDSRWQGFLCDVDVTIDLGAVKDIHYVGATFLSHTSAEVGFPVRTEVSFSEDGVNFSDPVVCLLEIPDNDSCALLHTLGTTVTAKARYIKYKAVRDDVTKNRNHAFIFIDEIVVN
;
A
#
# COMPACT_ATOMS: atom_id res chain seq x y z
N MET A 1 29.36 15.02 18.20
CA MET A 1 28.62 16.23 17.76
C MET A 1 29.37 17.48 18.16
N GLU A 2 29.64 17.74 19.45
CA GLU A 2 30.40 18.93 19.89
C GLU A 2 31.79 19.09 19.24
N THR A 3 32.60 18.03 19.21
CA THR A 3 33.95 18.06 18.60
C THR A 3 33.95 18.41 17.11
N GLU A 4 32.90 18.00 16.40
CA GLU A 4 32.76 18.16 14.94
C GLU A 4 31.78 19.30 14.60
N HIS A 5 31.33 20.06 15.60
CA HIS A 5 30.38 21.17 15.47
C HIS A 5 29.07 20.84 14.76
N LEU A 6 28.55 19.62 14.96
CA LEU A 6 27.29 19.15 14.36
C LEU A 6 26.09 19.61 15.19
N LYS A 7 25.03 20.06 14.51
CA LYS A 7 23.83 20.66 15.11
C LYS A 7 22.81 19.62 15.59
N ASP A 8 22.68 18.51 14.86
CA ASP A 8 21.67 17.48 15.09
C ASP A 8 22.16 16.09 14.66
N VAL A 9 21.26 15.10 14.78
CA VAL A 9 21.54 13.69 14.46
C VAL A 9 21.60 13.42 12.96
N ASP A 10 20.98 14.26 12.13
CA ASP A 10 20.99 14.11 10.67
C ASP A 10 22.37 14.54 10.11
N GLU A 11 22.92 15.63 10.65
CA GLU A 11 24.32 16.02 10.42
C GLU A 11 25.30 14.94 10.93
N LEU A 12 24.98 14.24 12.02
CA LEU A 12 25.80 13.13 12.53
C LEU A 12 25.80 11.92 11.60
N GLN A 13 24.64 11.53 11.07
CA GLN A 13 24.55 10.50 10.03
C GLN A 13 25.41 10.89 8.82
N SER A 14 25.27 12.12 8.36
CA SER A 14 25.96 12.62 7.18
C SER A 14 27.47 12.70 7.37
N TYR A 15 27.95 13.08 8.56
CA TYR A 15 29.37 13.02 8.92
C TYR A 15 29.93 11.60 8.76
N LEU A 16 29.22 10.59 9.28
CA LEU A 16 29.64 9.19 9.19
C LEU A 16 29.67 8.70 7.73
N VAL A 17 28.59 8.96 6.98
CA VAL A 17 28.46 8.58 5.56
C VAL A 17 29.58 9.22 4.71
N ASN A 18 29.86 10.50 4.92
CA ASN A 18 30.96 11.20 4.24
C ASN A 18 32.33 10.62 4.59
N ARG A 19 32.55 10.22 5.83
CA ARG A 19 33.82 9.63 6.28
C ARG A 19 34.05 8.25 5.66
N ILE A 20 33.04 7.39 5.64
CA ILE A 20 33.18 6.06 5.04
C ILE A 20 33.29 6.13 3.51
N THR A 21 32.56 7.03 2.86
CA THR A 21 32.65 7.22 1.40
C THR A 21 34.04 7.65 0.99
N ARG A 22 34.63 8.67 1.64
CA ARG A 22 36.02 9.09 1.38
C ARG A 22 37.04 7.98 1.61
N PHE A 23 36.81 7.14 2.63
CA PHE A 23 37.66 5.98 2.85
C PHE A 23 37.56 4.96 1.70
N LEU A 24 36.35 4.64 1.23
CA LEU A 24 36.14 3.73 0.10
C LEU A 24 36.76 4.28 -1.20
N GLU A 25 36.57 5.57 -1.48
CA GLU A 25 37.14 6.25 -2.65
C GLU A 25 38.68 6.21 -2.63
N SER A 26 39.30 6.42 -1.46
CA SER A 26 40.76 6.28 -1.30
C SER A 26 41.30 4.87 -1.60
N ARG A 27 40.40 3.88 -1.71
CA ARG A 27 40.68 2.48 -2.07
C ARG A 27 40.15 2.10 -3.46
N GLY A 28 39.70 3.06 -4.27
CA GLY A 28 39.15 2.84 -5.60
C GLY A 28 37.81 2.10 -5.58
N ARG A 29 36.97 2.38 -4.57
CA ARG A 29 35.61 1.82 -4.42
C ARG A 29 34.60 2.95 -4.33
N HIS A 30 33.50 2.82 -5.06
CA HIS A 30 32.37 3.75 -5.03
C HIS A 30 31.30 3.28 -4.04
N ALA A 31 30.77 4.20 -3.25
CA ALA A 31 29.72 3.90 -2.28
C ALA A 31 28.34 3.91 -2.96
N ILE A 32 27.49 2.96 -2.59
CA ILE A 32 26.05 2.97 -2.87
C ILE A 32 25.36 2.95 -1.51
N GLY A 33 24.39 3.83 -1.29
CA GLY A 33 23.56 3.80 -0.09
C GLY A 33 22.09 4.11 -0.38
N TRP A 34 21.22 3.69 0.54
CA TRP A 34 19.79 3.98 0.48
C TRP A 34 19.51 5.48 0.52
N ASP A 35 18.39 5.91 -0.05
CA ASP A 35 18.05 7.33 -0.24
C ASP A 35 18.02 8.21 1.04
N GLU A 36 18.01 7.63 2.24
CA GLU A 36 18.20 8.35 3.51
C GLU A 36 19.54 9.09 3.59
N ILE A 37 20.55 8.67 2.81
CA ILE A 37 21.83 9.38 2.77
C ILE A 37 21.72 10.80 2.17
N LEU A 38 20.56 11.17 1.61
CA LEU A 38 20.24 12.52 1.16
C LEU A 38 19.95 13.48 2.31
N ASP A 39 19.42 12.98 3.44
CA ASP A 39 18.74 13.79 4.46
C ASP A 39 19.65 14.78 5.22
N GLY A 40 20.99 14.64 5.14
CA GLY A 40 21.93 15.64 5.68
C GLY A 40 23.14 15.96 4.78
N GLY A 41 22.99 15.72 3.48
CA GLY A 41 23.99 16.08 2.47
C GLY A 41 24.85 14.90 2.02
N LEU A 42 24.84 14.67 0.70
CA LEU A 42 25.47 13.51 0.09
C LEU A 42 26.97 13.74 -0.19
N ALA A 43 27.78 12.72 0.06
CA ALA A 43 29.18 12.71 -0.32
C ALA A 43 29.32 12.75 -1.85
N GLU A 44 30.22 13.60 -2.35
CA GLU A 44 30.59 13.61 -3.78
C GLU A 44 31.05 12.20 -4.21
N GLY A 45 30.49 11.68 -5.32
CA GLY A 45 30.80 10.36 -5.85
C GLY A 45 29.97 9.19 -5.28
N ALA A 46 29.14 9.40 -4.26
CA ALA A 46 28.21 8.38 -3.80
C ALA A 46 27.01 8.23 -4.76
N ALA A 47 26.62 6.98 -5.02
CA ALA A 47 25.40 6.64 -5.74
C ALA A 47 24.25 6.34 -4.76
N VAL A 48 23.02 6.65 -5.17
CA VAL A 48 21.81 6.53 -4.35
C VAL A 48 20.93 5.39 -4.83
N MET A 49 20.49 4.54 -3.92
CA MET A 49 19.47 3.52 -4.18
C MET A 49 18.12 3.98 -3.63
N SER A 50 17.19 4.32 -4.52
CA SER A 50 15.87 4.89 -4.16
C SER A 50 14.88 3.78 -3.82
N TRP A 51 14.45 3.71 -2.57
CA TRP A 51 13.58 2.62 -2.09
C TRP A 51 12.26 3.10 -1.46
N ARG A 52 12.23 4.29 -0.85
CA ARG A 52 11.02 4.88 -0.24
C ARG A 52 10.01 5.43 -1.27
N GLY A 53 10.23 5.12 -2.55
CA GLY A 53 9.55 5.67 -3.72
C GLY A 53 10.58 6.03 -4.79
N THR A 54 10.18 6.81 -5.79
CA THR A 54 11.07 7.30 -6.86
C THR A 54 11.66 8.67 -6.55
N GLN A 55 11.06 9.42 -5.63
CA GLN A 55 11.43 10.83 -5.36
C GLN A 55 12.88 10.99 -4.90
N GLY A 56 13.39 10.08 -4.06
CA GLY A 56 14.79 10.11 -3.63
C GLY A 56 15.75 10.01 -4.81
N GLY A 57 15.48 9.08 -5.73
CA GLY A 57 16.24 8.92 -6.97
C GLY A 57 16.14 10.11 -7.92
N ILE A 58 14.94 10.68 -8.10
CA ILE A 58 14.75 11.89 -8.93
C ILE A 58 15.57 13.05 -8.37
N THR A 59 15.50 13.28 -7.05
CA THR A 59 16.26 14.32 -6.36
C THR A 59 17.77 14.09 -6.51
N ALA A 60 18.26 12.87 -6.24
CA ALA A 60 19.67 12.52 -6.36
C ALA A 60 20.22 12.73 -7.79
N ALA A 61 19.47 12.28 -8.82
CA ALA A 61 19.85 12.47 -10.22
C ALA A 61 19.93 13.95 -10.60
N SER A 62 18.99 14.77 -10.14
CA SER A 62 19.00 16.22 -10.38
C SER A 62 20.20 16.94 -9.73
N MET A 63 20.75 16.35 -8.67
CA MET A 63 21.97 16.80 -8.00
C MET A 63 23.24 16.26 -8.67
N GLY A 64 23.12 15.48 -9.75
CA GLY A 64 24.24 14.90 -10.49
C GLY A 64 24.83 13.63 -9.88
N HIS A 65 24.14 13.01 -8.92
CA HIS A 65 24.53 11.72 -8.36
C HIS A 65 23.95 10.57 -9.18
N ASP A 66 24.72 9.49 -9.29
CA ASP A 66 24.26 8.27 -9.92
C ASP A 66 23.19 7.57 -9.06
N VAL A 67 22.24 6.92 -9.71
CA VAL A 67 21.04 6.38 -9.07
C VAL A 67 20.75 4.95 -9.52
N ILE A 68 20.33 4.11 -8.58
CA ILE A 68 19.70 2.82 -8.84
C ILE A 68 18.27 2.90 -8.32
N MET A 69 17.29 2.61 -9.18
CA MET A 69 15.89 2.60 -8.77
C MET A 69 15.50 1.24 -8.18
N SER A 70 15.03 1.23 -6.94
CA SER A 70 14.45 0.05 -6.29
C SER A 70 13.21 0.39 -5.45
N PRO A 71 12.25 1.17 -5.97
CA PRO A 71 11.11 1.65 -5.19
C PRO A 71 10.24 0.51 -4.66
N GLY A 72 9.88 0.53 -3.38
CA GLY A 72 9.09 -0.53 -2.75
C GLY A 72 7.69 -0.77 -3.35
N ASP A 73 7.17 0.20 -4.11
CA ASP A 73 5.90 0.04 -4.82
C ASP A 73 5.99 -0.85 -6.07
N TYR A 74 7.20 -1.20 -6.51
CA TYR A 74 7.43 -2.01 -7.71
C TYR A 74 8.45 -3.13 -7.49
N CYS A 75 9.47 -2.86 -6.67
CA CYS A 75 10.70 -3.64 -6.62
C CYS A 75 10.86 -4.47 -5.33
N TYR A 76 9.87 -4.52 -4.45
CA TYR A 76 9.95 -5.31 -3.20
C TYR A 76 9.19 -6.63 -3.37
N PHE A 77 9.92 -7.73 -3.43
CA PHE A 77 9.36 -9.06 -3.74
C PHE A 77 9.02 -9.87 -2.48
N ASP A 78 9.29 -9.34 -1.29
CA ASP A 78 8.85 -9.86 0.00
C ASP A 78 7.36 -9.58 0.29
N SER A 79 6.67 -8.85 -0.61
CA SER A 79 5.21 -8.70 -0.64
C SER A 79 4.49 -9.85 -1.35
N SER A 80 3.22 -10.09 -1.00
CA SER A 80 2.35 -11.03 -1.71
C SER A 80 2.23 -10.67 -3.19
N GLN A 81 2.33 -11.67 -4.07
CA GLN A 81 2.20 -11.48 -5.53
C GLN A 81 0.81 -11.82 -6.08
N ASP A 82 -0.08 -12.34 -5.23
CA ASP A 82 -1.47 -12.67 -5.54
C ASP A 82 -2.36 -12.42 -4.31
N ALA A 83 -3.65 -12.73 -4.37
CA ALA A 83 -4.62 -12.48 -3.32
C ALA A 83 -4.13 -13.03 -1.95
N PRO A 84 -3.93 -12.18 -0.92
CA PRO A 84 -3.19 -12.55 0.29
C PRO A 84 -3.71 -13.79 1.03
N PHE A 85 -5.03 -14.02 1.05
CA PHE A 85 -5.64 -15.18 1.72
C PHE A 85 -5.25 -16.53 1.09
N SER A 86 -4.76 -16.54 -0.15
CA SER A 86 -4.35 -17.74 -0.89
C SER A 86 -2.85 -18.02 -0.79
N GLN A 87 -2.08 -17.09 -0.20
CA GLN A 87 -0.63 -17.07 -0.27
C GLN A 87 -0.02 -17.46 1.09
N PRO A 88 1.20 -18.02 1.10
CA PRO A 88 1.99 -18.08 2.33
C PRO A 88 2.21 -16.67 2.90
N LYS A 89 2.43 -16.61 4.21
CA LYS A 89 2.70 -15.35 4.91
C LYS A 89 3.90 -14.61 4.28
N SER A 90 3.65 -13.38 3.87
CA SER A 90 4.63 -12.43 3.34
C SER A 90 4.76 -11.24 4.32
N PHE A 91 5.70 -10.32 4.09
CA PHE A 91 5.90 -9.20 5.00
C PHE A 91 4.69 -8.26 5.04
N SER A 92 4.43 -7.60 3.92
CA SER A 92 3.34 -6.65 3.73
C SER A 92 3.28 -6.25 2.26
N GLY A 93 2.10 -5.92 1.73
CA GLY A 93 1.93 -5.43 0.37
C GLY A 93 1.28 -6.41 -0.60
N TYR A 94 0.80 -5.86 -1.71
CA TYR A 94 0.30 -6.58 -2.87
C TYR A 94 1.08 -6.10 -4.09
N ARG A 95 1.87 -6.98 -4.69
CA ARG A 95 2.79 -6.68 -5.80
C ARG A 95 2.60 -7.71 -6.92
N PRO A 96 1.45 -7.67 -7.62
CA PRO A 96 1.20 -8.54 -8.76
C PRO A 96 2.18 -8.26 -9.90
N LEU A 97 2.34 -9.23 -10.80
CA LEU A 97 3.27 -9.13 -11.92
C LEU A 97 3.04 -7.88 -12.78
N GLU A 98 1.77 -7.51 -13.02
CA GLU A 98 1.39 -6.32 -13.78
C GLU A 98 1.93 -5.04 -13.15
N GLN A 99 1.86 -4.92 -11.81
CA GLN A 99 2.37 -3.76 -11.10
C GLN A 99 3.89 -3.68 -11.24
N VAL A 100 4.62 -4.78 -11.06
CA VAL A 100 6.08 -4.78 -11.25
C VAL A 100 6.43 -4.37 -12.68
N TYR A 101 5.73 -4.94 -13.67
CA TYR A 101 5.97 -4.66 -15.08
C TYR A 101 5.60 -3.21 -15.46
N SER A 102 4.65 -2.57 -14.77
CA SER A 102 4.24 -1.20 -15.11
C SER A 102 5.28 -0.13 -14.74
N PHE A 103 6.31 -0.47 -13.93
CA PHE A 103 7.35 0.46 -13.52
C PHE A 103 8.11 1.09 -14.71
N GLU A 104 8.26 2.41 -14.68
CA GLU A 104 9.06 3.18 -15.64
C GLU A 104 10.22 3.89 -14.89
N PRO A 105 11.45 3.36 -14.94
CA PRO A 105 12.57 3.85 -14.14
C PRO A 105 12.96 5.31 -14.41
N THR A 106 12.64 5.84 -15.59
CA THR A 106 12.97 7.21 -15.98
C THR A 106 11.87 8.22 -15.69
N ASP A 107 10.68 7.77 -15.24
CA ASP A 107 9.55 8.67 -15.01
C ASP A 107 9.87 9.71 -13.92
N GLY A 108 9.61 10.99 -14.21
CA GLY A 108 9.95 12.13 -13.36
C GLY A 108 11.41 12.58 -13.37
N ILE A 109 12.34 11.84 -14.00
CA ILE A 109 13.73 12.30 -14.21
C ILE A 109 13.78 13.18 -15.46
N ALA A 110 14.31 14.40 -15.36
CA ALA A 110 14.50 15.24 -16.53
C ALA A 110 15.55 14.65 -17.49
N ASP A 111 15.32 14.77 -18.80
CA ASP A 111 16.13 14.16 -19.86
C ASP A 111 17.66 14.37 -19.68
N GLU A 112 18.07 15.55 -19.23
CA GLU A 112 19.49 15.89 -19.03
C GLU A 112 20.16 15.10 -17.90
N TYR A 113 19.38 14.58 -16.96
CA TYR A 113 19.84 13.79 -15.80
C TYR A 113 19.63 12.29 -15.98
N VAL A 114 18.94 11.82 -17.02
CA VAL A 114 18.70 10.38 -17.27
C VAL A 114 20.01 9.58 -17.33
N ARG A 115 21.11 10.20 -17.77
CA ARG A 115 22.45 9.58 -17.79
C ARG A 115 22.96 9.11 -16.41
N HIS A 116 22.41 9.65 -15.32
CA HIS A 116 22.76 9.26 -13.95
C HIS A 116 22.00 8.03 -13.47
N LEU A 117 20.97 7.59 -14.19
CA LEU A 117 20.28 6.34 -13.88
C LEU A 117 21.15 5.15 -14.32
N LEU A 118 21.83 4.50 -13.38
CA LEU A 118 22.65 3.32 -13.64
C LEU A 118 21.83 2.07 -13.91
N GLY A 119 20.61 2.01 -13.37
CA GLY A 119 19.68 0.91 -13.60
C GLY A 119 18.61 0.78 -12.52
N LEU A 120 18.03 -0.41 -12.44
CA LEU A 120 17.02 -0.78 -11.46
C LEU A 120 17.34 -2.12 -10.79
N GLN A 121 16.82 -2.33 -9.59
CA GLN A 121 16.99 -3.55 -8.82
C GLN A 121 15.71 -3.93 -8.08
N ALA A 122 15.39 -5.22 -8.03
CA ALA A 122 14.42 -5.75 -7.08
C ALA A 122 15.11 -6.27 -5.80
N ASN A 123 14.45 -6.03 -4.67
CA ASN A 123 14.89 -6.41 -3.35
C ASN A 123 13.98 -7.55 -2.85
N LEU A 124 14.58 -8.51 -2.15
CA LEU A 124 13.85 -9.54 -1.42
C LEU A 124 14.38 -9.59 0.00
N TRP A 125 13.61 -9.03 0.92
CA TRP A 125 13.86 -9.14 2.35
C TRP A 125 13.39 -10.50 2.88
N SER A 126 14.11 -11.06 3.84
CA SER A 126 13.97 -12.47 4.22
C SER A 126 13.36 -12.71 5.59
N GLU A 127 12.68 -11.72 6.17
CA GLU A 127 12.04 -11.81 7.50
C GLU A 127 11.02 -12.95 7.56
N PHE A 128 10.28 -13.17 6.47
CA PHE A 128 9.28 -14.22 6.33
C PHE A 128 9.66 -15.24 5.24
N VAL A 129 10.94 -15.35 4.88
CA VAL A 129 11.41 -16.25 3.81
C VAL A 129 12.27 -17.38 4.38
N PRO A 130 11.66 -18.43 4.98
CA PRO A 130 12.40 -19.44 5.72
C PRO A 130 13.13 -20.46 4.84
N THR A 131 12.78 -20.59 3.56
CA THR A 131 13.37 -21.59 2.66
C THR A 131 13.71 -21.03 1.28
N GLY A 132 14.64 -21.71 0.59
CA GLY A 132 15.02 -21.37 -0.79
C GLY A 132 13.86 -21.54 -1.78
N GLU A 133 12.98 -22.52 -1.55
CA GLU A 133 11.80 -22.74 -2.39
C GLU A 133 10.82 -21.58 -2.26
N TYR A 134 10.63 -21.01 -1.07
CA TYR A 134 9.77 -19.83 -0.92
C TYR A 134 10.43 -18.56 -1.48
N MET A 135 11.75 -18.45 -1.39
CA MET A 135 12.50 -17.41 -2.11
C MET A 135 12.24 -17.50 -3.63
N GLU A 136 12.37 -18.68 -4.23
CA GLU A 136 12.10 -18.89 -5.67
C GLU A 136 10.65 -18.54 -6.03
N TYR A 137 9.70 -18.89 -5.16
CA TYR A 137 8.29 -18.55 -5.32
C TYR A 137 8.07 -17.05 -5.37
N LEU A 138 8.68 -16.29 -4.46
CA LEU A 138 8.56 -14.83 -4.44
C LEU A 138 9.31 -14.16 -5.59
N LEU A 139 10.46 -14.70 -6.01
CA LEU A 139 11.25 -14.13 -7.10
C LEU A 139 10.60 -14.32 -8.47
N TYR A 140 10.16 -15.55 -8.78
CA TYR A 140 9.68 -15.89 -10.12
C TYR A 140 8.16 -15.98 -10.16
N PRO A 141 7.50 -15.29 -11.11
CA PRO A 141 8.07 -14.69 -12.33
C PRO A 141 8.42 -13.20 -12.27
N ARG A 142 8.24 -12.50 -11.13
CA ARG A 142 8.42 -11.04 -11.05
C ARG A 142 9.83 -10.57 -11.44
N ALA A 143 10.87 -11.37 -11.22
CA ALA A 143 12.22 -11.12 -11.69
C ALA A 143 12.34 -10.98 -13.22
N PHE A 144 11.46 -11.65 -13.99
CA PHE A 144 11.42 -11.49 -15.45
C PHE A 144 10.97 -10.08 -15.85
N ALA A 145 10.08 -9.45 -15.07
CA ALA A 145 9.63 -8.09 -15.34
C ALA A 145 10.79 -7.10 -15.16
N ILE A 146 11.54 -7.23 -14.08
CA ILE A 146 12.74 -6.40 -13.82
C ILE A 146 13.77 -6.57 -14.93
N ALA A 147 14.00 -7.81 -15.38
CA ALA A 147 14.89 -8.08 -16.50
C ALA A 147 14.39 -7.44 -17.81
N GLU A 148 13.10 -7.52 -18.12
CA GLU A 148 12.55 -6.91 -19.34
C GLU A 148 12.61 -5.37 -19.28
N ILE A 149 12.32 -4.76 -18.13
CA ILE A 149 12.42 -3.31 -17.91
C ILE A 149 13.86 -2.82 -18.06
N GLY A 150 14.84 -3.53 -17.49
CA GLY A 150 16.24 -3.12 -17.53
C GLY A 150 16.96 -3.41 -18.84
N TRP A 151 16.41 -4.26 -19.69
CA TRP A 151 17.07 -4.74 -20.92
C TRP A 151 16.41 -4.24 -22.21
N SER A 152 15.08 -4.16 -22.24
CA SER A 152 14.36 -3.85 -23.48
C SER A 152 14.38 -2.36 -23.79
N PRO A 153 14.34 -1.96 -25.07
CA PRO A 153 14.27 -0.55 -25.43
C PRO A 153 13.07 0.16 -24.80
N ALA A 154 13.24 1.42 -24.40
CA ALA A 154 12.15 2.26 -23.90
C ALA A 154 10.98 2.31 -24.91
N GLY A 155 9.74 2.30 -24.42
CA GLY A 155 8.53 2.28 -25.23
C GLY A 155 8.16 0.93 -25.85
N SER A 156 8.90 -0.16 -25.57
CA SER A 156 8.62 -1.51 -26.09
C SER A 156 7.77 -2.39 -25.17
N LYS A 157 7.26 -1.82 -24.06
CA LYS A 157 6.46 -2.52 -23.05
C LYS A 157 5.11 -2.94 -23.64
N ASP A 158 4.80 -4.22 -23.49
CA ASP A 158 3.54 -4.85 -23.92
C ASP A 158 3.20 -5.91 -22.89
N TYR A 159 2.32 -5.57 -21.95
CA TYR A 159 2.01 -6.45 -20.82
C TYR A 159 1.33 -7.75 -21.24
N PRO A 160 0.30 -7.78 -22.12
CA PRO A 160 -0.27 -9.03 -22.62
C PRO A 160 0.78 -9.98 -23.22
N ARG A 161 1.67 -9.47 -24.08
CA ARG A 161 2.77 -10.25 -24.67
C ARG A 161 3.73 -10.75 -23.59
N PHE A 162 4.15 -9.85 -22.69
CA PHE A 162 5.08 -10.18 -21.61
C PHE A 162 4.49 -11.27 -20.69
N ARG A 163 3.23 -11.13 -20.27
CA ARG A 163 2.56 -12.09 -19.39
C ARG A 163 2.51 -13.48 -20.02
N GLU A 164 2.19 -13.58 -21.31
CA GLU A 164 2.21 -14.87 -22.01
C GLU A 164 3.60 -15.53 -21.97
N ASN A 165 4.68 -14.75 -22.18
CA ASN A 165 6.04 -15.25 -22.08
C ASN A 165 6.44 -15.60 -20.64
N ALA A 166 6.05 -14.77 -19.66
CA ALA A 166 6.32 -15.00 -18.24
C ALA A 166 5.66 -16.30 -17.75
N VAL A 167 4.43 -16.62 -18.19
CA VAL A 167 3.78 -17.90 -17.91
C VAL A 167 4.63 -19.06 -18.44
N ARG A 168 5.04 -19.00 -19.71
CA ARG A 168 5.86 -20.06 -20.34
C ARG A 168 7.21 -20.24 -19.63
N LEU A 169 7.85 -19.15 -19.22
CA LEU A 169 9.14 -19.18 -18.51
C LEU A 169 8.98 -19.74 -17.08
N ALA A 170 7.93 -19.37 -16.36
CA ALA A 170 7.62 -19.90 -15.04
C ALA A 170 7.34 -21.42 -15.09
N GLU A 171 6.57 -21.89 -16.08
CA GLU A 171 6.33 -23.31 -16.33
C GLU A 171 7.63 -24.06 -16.66
N CYS A 172 8.51 -23.46 -17.46
CA CYS A 172 9.83 -24.01 -17.75
C CYS A 172 10.69 -24.13 -16.49
N LEU A 173 10.72 -23.11 -15.62
CA LEU A 173 11.41 -23.18 -14.33
C LEU A 173 10.85 -24.31 -13.44
N ARG A 174 9.52 -24.41 -13.33
CA ARG A 174 8.87 -25.51 -12.59
C ARG A 174 9.24 -26.88 -13.13
N SER A 175 9.30 -27.04 -14.45
CA SER A 175 9.72 -28.31 -15.08
C SER A 175 11.18 -28.69 -14.79
N LYS A 176 12.01 -27.72 -14.40
CA LYS A 176 13.42 -27.90 -14.01
C LYS A 176 13.61 -28.05 -12.50
N GLY A 177 12.54 -28.04 -11.72
CA GLY A 177 12.58 -28.24 -10.27
C GLY A 177 12.63 -26.96 -9.42
N TYR A 178 12.50 -25.77 -10.03
CA TYR A 178 12.37 -24.51 -9.28
C TYR A 178 10.92 -24.30 -8.81
N ASN A 179 10.73 -23.67 -7.67
CA ASN A 179 9.41 -23.40 -7.09
C ASN A 179 8.82 -22.05 -7.53
N ALA A 180 8.80 -21.77 -8.84
CA ALA A 180 8.21 -20.53 -9.36
C ALA A 180 6.69 -20.47 -9.14
N PHE A 181 6.16 -19.26 -8.90
CA PHE A 181 4.72 -19.02 -8.74
C PHE A 181 3.91 -19.45 -9.98
N ASP A 182 2.72 -20.02 -9.75
CA ASP A 182 1.83 -20.50 -10.81
C ASP A 182 1.01 -19.36 -11.44
N LEU A 183 1.69 -18.50 -12.19
CA LEU A 183 1.11 -17.33 -12.84
C LEU A 183 -0.11 -17.62 -13.72
N ARG A 184 -0.20 -18.84 -14.29
CA ARG A 184 -1.35 -19.21 -15.13
C ARG A 184 -2.66 -19.22 -14.34
N ASN A 185 -2.57 -19.58 -13.06
CA ASN A 185 -3.70 -19.80 -12.17
C ASN A 185 -3.78 -18.73 -11.07
N GLU A 186 -3.23 -17.53 -11.31
CA GLU A 186 -3.35 -16.41 -10.36
C GLU A 186 -4.81 -16.02 -10.16
N ILE A 187 -5.16 -15.64 -8.92
CA ILE A 187 -6.47 -15.09 -8.57
C ILE A 187 -6.58 -13.66 -9.09
N GLY A 188 -5.50 -12.89 -8.97
CA GLY A 188 -5.39 -11.52 -9.44
C GLY A 188 -5.99 -10.50 -8.47
N PRO A 189 -6.32 -9.28 -8.97
CA PRO A 189 -6.85 -8.21 -8.14
C PRO A 189 -8.21 -8.58 -7.55
N ARG A 190 -8.60 -7.91 -6.45
CA ARG A 190 -9.90 -8.13 -5.81
C ARG A 190 -11.03 -7.79 -6.79
N PRO A 191 -11.88 -8.75 -7.21
CA PRO A 191 -12.91 -8.47 -8.22
C PRO A 191 -13.83 -7.32 -7.85
N GLU A 192 -14.15 -7.21 -6.56
CA GLU A 192 -14.99 -6.14 -6.02
C GLU A 192 -14.43 -4.73 -6.22
N SER A 193 -13.11 -4.58 -6.29
CA SER A 193 -12.44 -3.28 -6.45
C SER A 193 -12.34 -2.82 -7.90
N LEU A 194 -12.65 -3.70 -8.86
CA LEU A 194 -12.53 -3.42 -10.29
C LEU A 194 -13.77 -2.77 -10.88
N VAL A 195 -14.90 -2.87 -10.17
CA VAL A 195 -16.20 -2.40 -10.64
C VAL A 195 -16.79 -1.43 -9.61
N PRO A 196 -17.31 -0.27 -10.04
CA PRO A 196 -18.10 0.59 -9.18
C PRO A 196 -19.31 -0.17 -8.62
N LEU A 197 -19.68 0.16 -7.39
CA LEU A 197 -20.84 -0.39 -6.70
C LEU A 197 -21.95 0.66 -6.66
N GLU A 198 -23.12 0.31 -7.18
CA GLU A 198 -24.32 1.14 -7.01
C GLU A 198 -25.01 0.79 -5.68
N HIS A 199 -25.32 1.82 -4.88
CA HIS A 199 -26.12 1.73 -3.66
C HIS A 199 -26.67 3.12 -3.29
N LEU A 200 -27.57 3.21 -2.31
CA LEU A 200 -28.31 4.45 -1.99
C LEU A 200 -27.42 5.62 -1.52
N ALA A 201 -26.24 5.31 -0.98
CA ALA A 201 -25.27 6.28 -0.49
C ALA A 201 -24.19 6.65 -1.51
N ALA A 202 -24.05 5.93 -2.63
CA ALA A 202 -23.07 6.26 -3.66
C ALA A 202 -23.34 7.67 -4.22
N GLY A 203 -22.35 8.55 -4.18
CA GLY A 203 -22.44 9.97 -4.55
C GLY A 203 -23.23 10.85 -3.57
N ALA A 204 -23.64 10.33 -2.42
CA ALA A 204 -24.35 11.10 -1.39
C ALA A 204 -23.44 12.13 -0.73
N ARG A 205 -24.04 13.11 -0.04
CA ARG A 205 -23.27 14.06 0.77
C ARG A 205 -22.88 13.40 2.08
N ILE A 206 -21.62 13.53 2.48
CA ILE A 206 -21.10 13.01 3.74
C ILE A 206 -20.50 14.13 4.59
N ALA A 207 -20.73 14.08 5.89
CA ALA A 207 -20.15 14.97 6.88
C ALA A 207 -19.39 14.16 7.93
N TYR A 208 -18.21 14.62 8.32
CA TYR A 208 -17.43 14.03 9.40
C TYR A 208 -17.77 14.73 10.71
N ASN A 209 -18.27 13.98 11.68
CA ASN A 209 -18.80 14.53 12.94
C ASN A 209 -17.71 14.89 13.96
N GLY A 210 -16.46 14.51 13.68
CA GLY A 210 -15.31 14.75 14.54
C GLY A 210 -14.02 14.86 13.75
N ARG A 211 -12.95 14.25 14.27
CA ARG A 211 -11.66 14.21 13.56
C ARG A 211 -11.80 13.39 12.27
N LYS A 212 -11.29 13.94 11.17
CA LYS A 212 -11.23 13.28 9.87
C LYS A 212 -10.14 12.21 9.81
N TYR A 213 -10.09 11.52 8.67
CA TYR A 213 -9.03 10.62 8.27
C TYR A 213 -7.62 11.26 8.29
N SER A 214 -6.60 10.41 8.31
CA SER A 214 -5.20 10.81 8.25
C SER A 214 -4.83 11.35 6.87
N ALA A 215 -4.07 12.44 6.82
CA ALA A 215 -3.58 13.02 5.56
C ALA A 215 -2.68 12.05 4.75
N GLY A 216 -2.06 11.07 5.42
CA GLY A 216 -1.27 10.03 4.74
C GLY A 216 -2.11 8.95 4.06
N TYR A 217 -3.40 8.82 4.39
CA TYR A 217 -4.30 7.79 3.88
C TYR A 217 -5.69 8.36 3.56
N PRO A 218 -5.79 9.33 2.63
CA PRO A 218 -7.05 10.01 2.33
C PRO A 218 -8.01 9.18 1.46
N ALA A 219 -7.51 8.16 0.77
CA ALA A 219 -8.21 7.48 -0.33
C ALA A 219 -8.73 8.51 -1.36
N GLY A 220 -10.04 8.48 -1.68
CA GLY A 220 -10.73 9.49 -2.51
C GLY A 220 -11.01 10.83 -1.82
N GLY A 221 -10.43 11.10 -0.65
CA GLY A 221 -10.64 12.32 0.13
C GLY A 221 -12.00 12.33 0.84
N ASP A 222 -12.63 13.51 0.92
CA ASP A 222 -13.84 13.71 1.73
C ASP A 222 -15.06 12.87 1.31
N ASN A 223 -15.09 12.35 0.08
CA ASN A 223 -16.19 11.53 -0.41
C ASN A 223 -15.84 10.02 -0.47
N ALA A 224 -14.64 9.61 -0.01
CA ALA A 224 -14.14 8.26 -0.24
C ALA A 224 -15.04 7.14 0.31
N LEU A 225 -15.82 7.40 1.37
CA LEU A 225 -16.68 6.39 1.99
C LEU A 225 -18.06 6.25 1.32
N VAL A 226 -18.31 7.05 0.28
CA VAL A 226 -19.58 7.14 -0.44
C VAL A 226 -19.34 7.36 -1.94
N ASP A 227 -18.19 6.97 -2.48
CA ASP A 227 -17.85 7.20 -3.90
C ASP A 227 -18.20 6.00 -4.80
N GLY A 228 -18.72 4.92 -4.21
CA GLY A 228 -19.07 3.68 -4.88
C GLY A 228 -17.85 2.82 -5.24
N LEU A 229 -16.65 3.11 -4.70
CA LEU A 229 -15.41 2.43 -5.08
C LEU A 229 -14.88 1.62 -3.88
N ARG A 230 -14.73 0.31 -4.09
CA ARG A 230 -14.25 -0.61 -3.05
C ARG A 230 -12.74 -0.79 -3.11
N GLY A 231 -12.15 -1.11 -1.97
CA GLY A 231 -10.72 -1.33 -1.86
C GLY A 231 -10.27 -2.66 -2.43
N GLY A 232 -9.02 -2.73 -2.88
CA GLY A 232 -8.34 -3.95 -3.31
C GLY A 232 -7.71 -4.71 -2.15
N TRP A 233 -6.67 -5.50 -2.42
CA TRP A 233 -6.00 -6.31 -1.41
C TRP A 233 -5.05 -5.54 -0.48
N PHE A 234 -4.77 -4.26 -0.76
CA PHE A 234 -3.72 -3.52 -0.06
C PHE A 234 -4.08 -2.06 0.19
N TYR A 235 -3.85 -1.59 1.40
CA TYR A 235 -4.29 -0.27 1.86
C TYR A 235 -3.68 0.95 1.13
N LYS A 236 -2.60 0.78 0.35
CA LYS A 236 -2.01 1.85 -0.48
C LYS A 236 -2.56 1.92 -1.90
N ASP A 237 -3.62 1.18 -2.22
CA ASP A 237 -4.31 1.24 -3.53
C ASP A 237 -5.15 2.52 -3.73
N SER A 238 -5.09 3.46 -2.78
CA SER A 238 -5.86 4.72 -2.76
C SER A 238 -7.38 4.54 -2.61
N ARG A 239 -7.84 3.38 -2.17
CA ARG A 239 -9.26 3.09 -1.90
C ARG A 239 -9.60 2.99 -0.42
N TRP A 240 -8.61 2.73 0.43
CA TRP A 240 -8.84 2.57 1.85
C TRP A 240 -8.53 3.85 2.61
N GLN A 241 -9.53 4.42 3.28
CA GLN A 241 -9.38 5.63 4.08
C GLN A 241 -8.96 5.28 5.52
N GLY A 242 -7.87 5.88 5.99
CA GLY A 242 -7.24 5.53 7.27
C GLY A 242 -7.55 6.52 8.40
N PHE A 243 -7.94 6.01 9.58
CA PHE A 243 -8.33 6.82 10.74
C PHE A 243 -7.51 6.49 11.98
N LEU A 244 -7.03 7.51 12.69
CA LEU A 244 -6.39 7.41 14.02
C LEU A 244 -7.39 7.66 15.17
N CYS A 245 -8.68 7.55 14.86
CA CYS A 245 -9.81 7.77 15.76
C CYS A 245 -10.97 6.88 15.31
N ASP A 246 -12.11 6.95 16.00
CA ASP A 246 -13.35 6.38 15.50
C ASP A 246 -13.69 6.98 14.12
N VAL A 247 -14.24 6.17 13.23
CA VAL A 247 -14.97 6.69 12.07
C VAL A 247 -16.30 7.18 12.60
N ASP A 248 -16.65 8.46 12.42
CA ASP A 248 -17.95 9.01 12.82
C ASP A 248 -18.43 9.98 11.74
N VAL A 249 -19.38 9.52 10.93
CA VAL A 249 -19.87 10.24 9.75
C VAL A 249 -21.39 10.26 9.69
N THR A 250 -21.93 11.28 9.04
CA THR A 250 -23.35 11.39 8.70
C THR A 250 -23.51 11.53 7.19
N ILE A 251 -24.30 10.64 6.60
CA ILE A 251 -24.60 10.57 5.17
C ILE A 251 -26.00 11.14 4.95
N ASP A 252 -26.14 12.12 4.06
CA ASP A 252 -27.42 12.67 3.59
C ASP A 252 -27.78 12.07 2.23
N LEU A 253 -28.78 11.17 2.21
CA LEU A 253 -29.29 10.50 1.01
C LEU A 253 -30.10 11.44 0.08
N GLY A 254 -30.28 12.70 0.48
CA GLY A 254 -31.00 13.75 -0.25
C GLY A 254 -32.52 13.73 -0.08
N ALA A 255 -33.10 12.56 0.20
CA ALA A 255 -34.51 12.36 0.48
C ALA A 255 -34.70 11.20 1.46
N VAL A 256 -35.89 11.10 2.06
CA VAL A 256 -36.26 9.96 2.90
C VAL A 256 -36.42 8.73 2.00
N LYS A 257 -35.65 7.68 2.27
CA LYS A 257 -35.65 6.40 1.55
C LYS A 257 -35.90 5.24 2.52
N ASP A 258 -36.42 4.14 1.98
CA ASP A 258 -36.46 2.87 2.71
C ASP A 258 -35.04 2.28 2.71
N ILE A 259 -34.62 1.74 3.86
CA ILE A 259 -33.28 1.19 4.12
C ILE A 259 -33.43 -0.21 4.70
N HIS A 260 -32.73 -1.14 4.07
CA HIS A 260 -32.72 -2.56 4.35
C HIS A 260 -31.34 -3.06 4.80
N TYR A 261 -30.26 -2.36 4.47
CA TYR A 261 -28.91 -2.75 4.86
C TYR A 261 -27.99 -1.54 5.00
N VAL A 262 -27.09 -1.58 5.99
CA VAL A 262 -25.94 -0.68 6.10
C VAL A 262 -24.71 -1.46 6.52
N GLY A 263 -23.59 -1.31 5.81
CA GLY A 263 -22.33 -1.96 6.18
C GLY A 263 -21.13 -1.39 5.46
N ALA A 264 -19.93 -1.75 5.93
CA ALA A 264 -18.68 -1.37 5.29
C ALA A 264 -17.64 -2.49 5.41
N THR A 265 -16.70 -2.54 4.46
CA THR A 265 -15.55 -3.45 4.55
C THR A 265 -14.39 -2.73 5.23
N PHE A 266 -13.72 -3.46 6.12
CA PHE A 266 -12.53 -3.03 6.84
C PHE A 266 -11.34 -3.89 6.44
N LEU A 267 -10.16 -3.27 6.43
CA LEU A 267 -8.88 -3.96 6.23
C LEU A 267 -8.13 -4.00 7.58
N SER A 268 -7.71 -5.18 8.01
CA SER A 268 -6.77 -5.38 9.13
C SER A 268 -5.40 -5.79 8.59
N HIS A 269 -4.34 -5.26 9.20
CA HIS A 269 -2.97 -5.62 8.91
C HIS A 269 -2.08 -5.31 10.12
N THR A 270 -1.91 -6.30 10.99
CA THR A 270 -1.29 -6.12 12.32
C THR A 270 0.17 -5.66 12.29
N SER A 271 0.95 -6.04 11.26
CA SER A 271 2.33 -5.57 11.08
C SER A 271 2.44 -4.09 10.72
N ALA A 272 1.34 -3.49 10.22
CA ALA A 272 1.22 -2.08 9.88
C ALA A 272 0.40 -1.28 10.91
N GLU A 273 0.18 -1.85 12.10
CA GLU A 273 -0.63 -1.27 13.17
C GLU A 273 -2.09 -0.94 12.76
N VAL A 274 -2.62 -1.69 11.78
CA VAL A 274 -4.00 -1.56 11.30
C VAL A 274 -4.83 -2.69 11.90
N GLY A 275 -5.89 -2.35 12.62
CA GLY A 275 -6.79 -3.33 13.25
C GLY A 275 -8.24 -3.13 12.83
N PHE A 276 -9.07 -4.13 13.09
CA PHE A 276 -10.52 -3.98 12.91
C PHE A 276 -11.14 -3.05 13.97
N PRO A 277 -12.26 -2.37 13.66
CA PRO A 277 -13.06 -1.73 14.69
C PRO A 277 -13.68 -2.79 15.61
N VAL A 278 -13.87 -2.46 16.90
CA VAL A 278 -14.49 -3.39 17.87
C VAL A 278 -15.98 -3.61 17.61
N ARG A 279 -16.62 -2.59 17.02
CA ARG A 279 -18.03 -2.63 16.60
C ARG A 279 -18.33 -1.49 15.62
N THR A 280 -19.46 -1.63 14.93
CA THR A 280 -20.11 -0.56 14.18
C THR A 280 -21.45 -0.21 14.81
N GLU A 281 -21.82 1.06 14.74
CA GLU A 281 -23.07 1.62 15.27
C GLU A 281 -23.74 2.42 14.14
N VAL A 282 -25.00 2.12 13.84
CA VAL A 282 -25.75 2.77 12.77
C VAL A 282 -27.05 3.35 13.32
N SER A 283 -27.26 4.65 13.14
CA SER A 283 -28.49 5.35 13.53
C SER A 283 -29.13 6.06 12.35
N PHE A 284 -30.46 6.22 12.41
CA PHE A 284 -31.27 6.73 11.30
C PHE A 284 -32.03 7.99 11.71
N SER A 285 -32.20 8.93 10.77
CA SER A 285 -32.97 10.16 11.00
C SER A 285 -33.65 10.66 9.71
N GLU A 286 -34.83 11.25 9.83
CA GLU A 286 -35.50 11.95 8.73
C GLU A 286 -35.11 13.43 8.64
N ASP A 287 -34.76 14.06 9.78
CA ASP A 287 -34.52 15.50 9.90
C ASP A 287 -33.04 15.89 10.07
N GLY A 288 -32.16 14.91 10.34
CA GLY A 288 -30.73 15.11 10.54
C GLY A 288 -30.36 15.61 11.94
N VAL A 289 -31.34 15.69 12.85
CA VAL A 289 -31.18 16.17 14.23
C VAL A 289 -31.53 15.06 15.22
N ASN A 290 -32.67 14.41 15.03
CA ASN A 290 -33.16 13.36 15.90
C ASN A 290 -32.82 12.00 15.30
N PHE A 291 -31.83 11.33 15.87
CA PHE A 291 -31.37 10.00 15.45
C PHE A 291 -31.97 8.90 16.34
N SER A 292 -32.27 7.77 15.72
CA SER A 292 -32.66 6.55 16.44
C SER A 292 -31.54 6.03 17.34
N ASP A 293 -31.89 5.19 18.31
CA ASP A 293 -30.91 4.34 19.00
C ASP A 293 -30.09 3.54 17.96
N PRO A 294 -28.78 3.35 18.20
CA PRO A 294 -27.92 2.70 17.23
C PRO A 294 -28.20 1.21 17.15
N VAL A 295 -28.26 0.70 15.92
CA VAL A 295 -28.12 -0.73 15.64
C VAL A 295 -26.63 -1.06 15.69
N VAL A 296 -26.26 -2.00 16.57
CA VAL A 296 -24.86 -2.35 16.83
C VAL A 296 -24.51 -3.68 16.18
N CYS A 297 -23.41 -3.72 15.43
CA CYS A 297 -22.79 -4.94 14.91
C CYS A 297 -21.39 -5.09 15.52
N LEU A 298 -21.16 -6.19 16.25
CA LEU A 298 -19.88 -6.48 16.90
C LEU A 298 -18.96 -7.23 15.93
N LEU A 299 -17.64 -7.05 16.09
CA LEU A 299 -16.67 -7.91 15.43
C LEU A 299 -16.68 -9.30 16.08
N GLU A 300 -16.94 -10.35 15.29
CA GLU A 300 -17.03 -11.73 15.78
C GLU A 300 -15.72 -12.52 15.58
N ILE A 301 -14.70 -11.93 14.94
CA ILE A 301 -13.45 -12.60 14.60
C ILE A 301 -12.33 -12.14 15.54
N PRO A 302 -11.54 -13.05 16.14
CA PRO A 302 -10.34 -12.70 16.87
C PRO A 302 -9.29 -12.05 15.95
N ASP A 303 -8.78 -10.88 16.33
CA ASP A 303 -7.70 -10.20 15.60
C ASP A 303 -6.35 -10.86 15.96
N ASN A 304 -6.09 -12.05 15.42
CA ASN A 304 -4.84 -12.79 15.65
C ASN A 304 -3.93 -12.81 14.42
N ASP A 305 -4.26 -12.01 13.40
CA ASP A 305 -3.92 -12.43 12.06
C ASP A 305 -2.54 -11.98 11.60
N SER A 306 -1.96 -12.85 10.78
CA SER A 306 -0.58 -12.78 10.31
C SER A 306 -0.45 -12.17 8.91
N CYS A 307 -1.58 -11.83 8.28
CA CYS A 307 -1.68 -11.28 6.93
C CYS A 307 -2.79 -10.22 6.84
N ALA A 308 -2.86 -9.51 5.70
CA ALA A 308 -3.94 -8.57 5.46
C ALA A 308 -5.29 -9.28 5.35
N LEU A 309 -6.22 -8.95 6.23
CA LEU A 309 -7.58 -9.48 6.24
C LEU A 309 -8.57 -8.42 5.80
N LEU A 310 -9.61 -8.86 5.07
CA LEU A 310 -10.78 -8.05 4.79
C LEU A 310 -11.98 -8.63 5.53
N HIS A 311 -12.74 -7.78 6.21
CA HIS A 311 -13.97 -8.18 6.87
C HIS A 311 -15.06 -7.11 6.72
N THR A 312 -16.27 -7.54 6.40
CA THR A 312 -17.43 -6.64 6.27
C THR A 312 -18.25 -6.69 7.55
N LEU A 313 -18.40 -5.53 8.19
CA LEU A 313 -19.33 -5.35 9.30
C LEU A 313 -20.55 -4.61 8.77
N GLY A 314 -21.69 -5.29 8.78
CA GLY A 314 -22.94 -4.74 8.31
C GLY A 314 -24.13 -5.31 9.06
N THR A 315 -25.24 -4.60 8.96
CA THR A 315 -26.49 -4.95 9.64
C THR A 315 -27.66 -4.85 8.69
N THR A 316 -28.53 -5.85 8.73
CA THR A 316 -29.82 -5.84 8.04
C THR A 316 -30.81 -5.11 8.91
N VAL A 317 -31.51 -4.13 8.34
CA VAL A 317 -32.41 -3.23 9.06
C VAL A 317 -33.74 -3.12 8.33
N THR A 318 -34.73 -2.52 8.99
CA THR A 318 -35.94 -2.04 8.34
C THR A 318 -36.18 -0.64 8.87
N ALA A 319 -35.68 0.35 8.13
CA ALA A 319 -35.71 1.74 8.53
C ALA A 319 -36.18 2.60 7.36
N LYS A 320 -36.68 3.79 7.69
CA LYS A 320 -37.00 4.84 6.72
C LYS A 320 -36.30 6.11 7.18
N ALA A 321 -35.38 6.62 6.36
CA ALA A 321 -34.52 7.72 6.77
C ALA A 321 -33.98 8.52 5.59
N ARG A 322 -33.61 9.78 5.85
CA ARG A 322 -32.81 10.60 4.92
C ARG A 322 -31.35 10.63 5.33
N TYR A 323 -31.10 10.65 6.62
CA TYR A 323 -29.76 10.74 7.18
C TYR A 323 -29.40 9.44 7.89
N ILE A 324 -28.17 8.98 7.65
CA ILE A 324 -27.59 7.82 8.30
C ILE A 324 -26.36 8.29 9.05
N LYS A 325 -26.32 8.07 10.36
CA LYS A 325 -25.09 8.22 11.14
C LYS A 325 -24.41 6.86 11.23
N TYR A 326 -23.19 6.77 10.74
CA TYR A 326 -22.38 5.55 10.78
C TYR A 326 -21.16 5.80 11.65
N LYS A 327 -20.95 4.93 12.64
CA LYS A 327 -19.80 4.98 13.52
C LYS A 327 -19.07 3.64 13.57
N ALA A 328 -17.76 3.63 13.33
CA ALA A 328 -16.90 2.48 13.59
C ALA A 328 -16.00 2.80 14.78
N VAL A 329 -16.13 2.03 15.85
CA VAL A 329 -15.45 2.30 17.12
C VAL A 329 -14.09 1.62 17.12
N ARG A 330 -13.04 2.41 17.36
CA ARG A 330 -11.66 1.89 17.40
C ARG A 330 -11.39 1.14 18.69
N ASP A 331 -10.49 0.17 18.61
CA ASP A 331 -9.97 -0.54 19.78
C ASP A 331 -9.22 0.42 20.73
N ASP A 332 -9.15 0.02 22.00
CA ASP A 332 -8.42 0.74 23.05
C ASP A 332 -6.91 0.60 22.83
N VAL A 333 -6.33 1.58 22.13
CA VAL A 333 -4.89 1.62 21.82
C VAL A 333 -3.98 1.62 23.04
N THR A 334 -4.49 1.91 24.24
CA THR A 334 -3.71 1.79 25.48
C THR A 334 -3.48 0.33 25.87
N LYS A 335 -4.39 -0.56 25.45
CA LYS A 335 -4.32 -2.01 25.67
C LYS A 335 -3.79 -2.75 24.46
N ASN A 336 -4.07 -2.26 23.25
CA ASN A 336 -3.65 -2.87 22.00
C ASN A 336 -2.96 -1.86 21.09
N ARG A 337 -1.64 -1.74 21.22
CA ARG A 337 -0.85 -0.76 20.47
C ARG A 337 -0.78 -1.05 18.97
N ASN A 338 -1.06 -2.28 18.55
CA ASN A 338 -1.03 -2.69 17.15
C ASN A 338 -2.30 -2.30 16.38
N HIS A 339 -3.25 -1.60 17.00
CA HIS A 339 -4.53 -1.20 16.40
C HIS A 339 -4.63 0.34 16.33
N ALA A 340 -3.54 0.98 15.92
CA ALA A 340 -3.48 2.44 15.83
C ALA A 340 -4.47 2.97 14.78
N PHE A 341 -4.61 2.27 13.64
CA PHE A 341 -5.46 2.68 12.54
C PHE A 341 -6.70 1.79 12.35
N ILE A 342 -7.80 2.42 11.90
CA ILE A 342 -8.89 1.75 11.17
C ILE A 342 -8.74 2.10 9.69
N PHE A 343 -8.84 1.10 8.81
CA PHE A 343 -8.98 1.30 7.37
C PHE A 343 -10.34 0.81 6.90
N ILE A 344 -11.07 1.66 6.20
CA ILE A 344 -12.43 1.44 5.67
C ILE A 344 -12.46 1.89 4.21
N ASP A 345 -13.17 1.17 3.35
CA ASP A 345 -13.36 1.56 1.94
C ASP A 345 -14.68 2.31 1.74
N GLU A 346 -15.82 1.62 1.63
CA GLU A 346 -17.12 2.16 1.22
C GLU A 346 -18.22 1.81 2.22
N ILE A 347 -19.08 2.77 2.56
CA ILE A 347 -20.29 2.56 3.36
C ILE A 347 -21.47 2.27 2.43
N VAL A 348 -21.80 0.99 2.31
CA VAL A 348 -22.87 0.48 1.45
C VAL A 348 -24.21 0.61 2.15
N VAL A 349 -25.22 1.14 1.44
CA VAL A 349 -26.59 1.35 1.93
C VAL A 349 -27.59 0.85 0.90
N ASN A 350 -28.40 -0.15 1.24
CA ASN A 350 -29.45 -0.67 0.36
C ASN A 350 -30.83 -0.55 0.99
#